data_AF-A0A381RVB9-F1
#
_entry.id   AF-A0A381RVB9-F1
#
_cell.length_a   1.000
_cell.length_b   1.000
_cell.length_c   1.000
_cell.angle_alpha   90.00
_cell.angle_beta   90.00
_cell.angle_gamma   90.00
#
_symmetry.space_group_name_H-M   'P 1'
#
loop_
_entity.id
_entity.type
_entity.pdbx_description
1 polymer ?
#
loop_
_entity_poly.entity_id
_entity_poly.type
_entity_poly.pdbx_seq_one_letter_code
_entity_poly.pdbx_strand_id
1 'polypeptide(L)'
;MQLPNIEEMSSEEKKWFAHSIAGMVVADGRAHQSEMTFLREAINFLDDKDEINKLMAIIKNAKPPEMSPLDIEPKQAFLMLKYLAQLMVADSDLATKEISFFLLTGKLLGFNNEILTKLWKSARSLLEKDLPQGIIETGKIKAKVSLAKVDENGFSFRLGQALMPKAKISLQVCKPNSSDTPAGEDDEYWDDLTCRMLKQHQVKYDEGCYLVKVAFEQKIGENHGIFQIINPEMYAVVSDGGYIETKKNSILGSILRCYICDNPEVSFFELHSKSMIADPNIFGILSYVRPAGKLDFCDFNLIQVASCSECGFSSNNKEHFNRTKSEKPAFSVEKFSKGWEEKIAPLLKKAQGAGEAFYSEDRDIKQCILSYDMAIATCEQMTSIATNDQQKGAALRKEASMLMIQAEILMENQDRDAAEANLKKVVDTLEPIFERLKGVDMIHVCVLLFQIKIYLNELQSAAQYMKFMDNYDPDGKLEEGTEEFKELKVSSAKLKATFDDREFLTKEAMNHFHLDEEE
;
A
#
# COMPACT_ATOMS: atom_id res chain seq x y z
N MET A 1 3.64 -2.86 17.89
CA MET A 1 2.21 -3.12 18.18
C MET A 1 2.19 -4.27 19.16
N GLN A 2 1.77 -4.05 20.41
CA GLN A 2 1.69 -5.16 21.37
C GLN A 2 0.33 -5.84 21.18
N LEU A 3 0.35 -7.01 20.52
CA LEU A 3 -0.81 -7.89 20.48
C LEU A 3 -1.07 -8.43 21.90
N PRO A 4 -2.30 -8.81 22.25
CA PRO A 4 -2.52 -9.66 23.43
C PRO A 4 -1.64 -10.90 23.30
N ASN A 5 -1.09 -11.41 24.40
CA ASN A 5 -0.24 -12.59 24.34
C ASN A 5 -1.11 -13.82 24.09
N ILE A 6 -1.34 -14.10 22.81
CA ILE A 6 -2.20 -15.18 22.35
C ILE A 6 -1.70 -16.55 22.86
N GLU A 7 -0.40 -16.74 23.04
CA GLU A 7 0.16 -18.02 23.50
C GLU A 7 -0.15 -18.31 24.97
N GLU A 8 -0.30 -17.26 25.78
CA GLU A 8 -0.67 -17.35 27.20
C GLU A 8 -2.20 -17.39 27.41
N MET A 9 -3.00 -17.14 26.37
CA MET A 9 -4.45 -17.19 26.45
C MET A 9 -4.97 -18.63 26.42
N SER A 10 -5.88 -18.93 27.33
CA SER A 10 -6.70 -20.13 27.31
C SER A 10 -7.57 -20.19 26.04
N SER A 11 -8.04 -21.38 25.70
CA SER A 11 -8.93 -21.58 24.55
C SER A 11 -10.22 -20.76 24.66
N GLU A 12 -10.72 -20.52 25.88
CA GLU A 12 -11.91 -19.69 26.12
C GLU A 12 -11.63 -18.22 25.80
N GLU A 13 -10.50 -17.68 26.28
CA GLU A 13 -10.10 -16.30 26.02
C GLU A 13 -9.82 -16.06 24.53
N LYS A 14 -9.17 -17.01 23.85
CA LYS A 14 -8.93 -16.96 22.39
C LYS A 14 -10.24 -16.92 21.62
N LYS A 15 -11.17 -17.84 21.94
CA LYS A 15 -12.51 -17.87 21.31
C LYS A 15 -13.23 -16.54 21.53
N TRP A 16 -13.24 -16.04 22.76
CA TRP A 16 -13.88 -14.77 23.10
C TRP A 16 -13.27 -13.61 22.31
N PHE A 17 -11.94 -13.54 22.22
CA PHE A 17 -11.27 -12.46 21.51
C PHE A 17 -11.56 -12.49 20.01
N ALA A 18 -11.50 -13.66 19.37
CA ALA A 18 -11.84 -13.79 17.95
C ALA A 18 -13.28 -13.36 17.67
N HIS A 19 -14.23 -13.77 18.51
CA HIS A 19 -15.63 -13.35 18.40
C HIS A 19 -15.80 -11.84 18.60
N SER A 20 -15.01 -11.23 19.50
CA SER A 20 -15.02 -9.78 19.69
C SER A 20 -14.49 -9.02 18.46
N ILE A 21 -13.47 -9.56 17.77
CA ILE A 21 -12.92 -8.99 16.54
C ILE A 21 -13.97 -9.05 15.43
N ALA A 22 -14.54 -10.23 15.16
CA ALA A 22 -15.57 -10.37 14.14
C ALA A 22 -16.82 -9.56 14.45
N GLY A 23 -17.19 -9.46 15.74
CA GLY A 23 -18.29 -8.61 16.19
C GLY A 23 -18.06 -7.13 15.92
N MET A 24 -16.83 -6.65 16.07
CA MET A 24 -16.46 -5.28 15.75
C MET A 24 -16.52 -5.03 14.24
N VAL A 25 -15.91 -5.92 13.46
CA VAL A 25 -15.90 -5.88 11.99
C VAL A 25 -17.31 -5.76 11.42
N VAL A 26 -18.28 -6.50 11.98
CA VAL A 26 -19.67 -6.48 11.47
C VAL A 26 -20.57 -5.46 12.17
N ALA A 27 -20.04 -4.68 13.12
CA ALA A 27 -20.86 -3.84 13.99
C ALA A 27 -21.64 -2.77 13.24
N ASP A 28 -21.03 -2.16 12.21
CA ASP A 28 -21.69 -1.17 11.37
C ASP A 28 -22.62 -1.79 10.31
N GLY A 29 -22.40 -3.08 9.99
CA GLY A 29 -23.11 -3.88 8.99
C GLY A 29 -22.40 -3.95 7.64
N ARG A 30 -21.15 -3.50 7.57
CA ARG A 30 -20.26 -3.59 6.42
C ARG A 30 -18.99 -4.30 6.87
N ALA A 31 -18.15 -4.68 5.92
CA ALA A 31 -16.89 -5.36 6.19
C ALA A 31 -15.89 -4.80 5.17
N HIS A 32 -14.96 -3.96 5.64
CA HIS A 32 -13.99 -3.30 4.78
C HIS A 32 -12.71 -4.14 4.66
N GLN A 33 -11.99 -4.02 3.54
CA GLN A 33 -10.78 -4.82 3.29
C GLN A 33 -9.69 -4.60 4.35
N SER A 34 -9.58 -3.38 4.89
CA SER A 34 -8.66 -3.05 5.98
C SER A 34 -9.02 -3.76 7.30
N GLU A 35 -10.30 -4.03 7.54
CA GLU A 35 -10.80 -4.76 8.71
C GLU A 35 -10.67 -6.28 8.53
N MET A 36 -10.72 -6.77 7.29
CA MET A 36 -10.54 -8.21 6.97
C MET A 36 -9.16 -8.73 7.39
N THR A 37 -8.14 -7.87 7.44
CA THR A 37 -6.81 -8.25 7.94
C THR A 37 -6.86 -8.69 9.40
N PHE A 38 -7.61 -7.97 10.24
CA PHE A 38 -7.78 -8.31 11.66
C PHE A 38 -8.56 -9.61 11.85
N LEU A 39 -9.54 -9.85 10.98
CA LEU A 39 -10.28 -11.11 10.98
C LEU A 39 -9.39 -12.30 10.58
N ARG A 40 -8.53 -12.15 9.59
CA ARG A 40 -7.55 -13.19 9.23
C ARG A 40 -6.61 -13.48 10.39
N GLU A 41 -6.16 -12.46 11.12
CA GLU A 41 -5.41 -12.65 12.36
C GLU A 41 -6.21 -13.41 13.42
N ALA A 42 -7.50 -13.11 13.56
CA ALA A 42 -8.41 -13.81 14.48
C ALA A 42 -8.56 -15.31 14.17
N ILE A 43 -8.64 -15.66 12.88
CA ILE A 43 -8.72 -17.05 12.42
C ILE A 43 -7.40 -17.79 12.75
N ASN A 44 -6.26 -17.13 12.57
CA ASN A 44 -4.95 -17.75 12.73
C ASN A 44 -4.62 -18.21 14.15
N PHE A 45 -5.32 -17.70 15.18
CA PHE A 45 -5.12 -18.14 16.56
C PHE A 45 -6.20 -19.07 17.11
N LEU A 46 -7.13 -19.53 16.26
CA LEU A 46 -8.09 -20.56 16.60
C LEU A 46 -7.65 -21.92 16.09
N ASP A 47 -7.51 -22.87 17.01
CA ASP A 47 -7.11 -24.24 16.68
C ASP A 47 -8.28 -25.11 16.19
N ASP A 48 -9.52 -24.60 16.32
CA ASP A 48 -10.76 -25.34 16.13
C ASP A 48 -11.51 -24.90 14.85
N LYS A 49 -11.62 -25.83 13.88
CA LYS A 49 -12.33 -25.61 12.61
C LYS A 49 -13.81 -25.24 12.81
N ASP A 50 -14.46 -25.72 13.86
CA ASP A 50 -15.86 -25.40 14.12
C ASP A 50 -16.03 -23.95 14.58
N GLU A 51 -15.06 -23.41 15.33
CA GLU A 51 -15.08 -22.00 15.73
C GLU A 51 -14.80 -21.07 14.55
N ILE A 52 -13.89 -21.47 13.65
CA ILE A 52 -13.65 -20.74 12.40
C ILE A 52 -14.95 -20.68 11.57
N ASN A 53 -15.68 -21.79 11.47
CA ASN A 53 -16.98 -21.81 10.78
C ASN A 53 -18.02 -20.89 11.43
N LYS A 54 -18.08 -20.81 12.77
CA LYS A 54 -18.95 -19.87 13.48
C LYS A 54 -18.59 -18.41 13.20
N LEU A 55 -17.30 -18.09 13.15
CA LEU A 55 -16.81 -16.76 12.76
C LEU A 55 -17.21 -16.38 11.33
N MET A 56 -17.06 -17.31 10.40
CA MET A 56 -17.52 -17.13 9.02
C MET A 56 -19.04 -16.89 8.95
N ALA A 57 -19.82 -17.56 9.81
CA ALA A 57 -21.26 -17.33 9.91
C ALA A 57 -21.61 -15.94 10.48
N ILE A 58 -20.86 -15.42 11.45
CA ILE A 58 -21.05 -14.05 12.00
C ILE A 58 -20.90 -13.00 10.89
N ILE A 59 -19.85 -13.13 10.08
CA ILE A 59 -19.56 -12.23 8.96
C ILE A 59 -20.66 -12.31 7.90
N LYS A 60 -21.03 -13.53 7.49
CA LYS A 60 -22.07 -13.76 6.49
C LYS A 60 -23.43 -13.20 6.91
N ASN A 61 -23.75 -13.28 8.20
CA ASN A 61 -25.01 -12.79 8.75
C ASN A 61 -24.99 -11.30 9.10
N ALA A 62 -23.81 -10.64 9.06
CA ALA A 62 -23.60 -9.24 9.41
C ALA A 62 -24.26 -8.84 10.75
N LYS A 63 -24.17 -9.73 11.75
CA LYS A 63 -24.74 -9.53 13.08
C LYS A 63 -23.66 -9.81 14.13
N PRO A 64 -23.37 -8.85 15.03
CA PRO A 64 -22.43 -9.07 16.10
C PRO A 64 -22.87 -10.26 16.97
N PRO A 65 -21.92 -11.10 17.43
CA PRO A 65 -22.23 -12.21 18.31
C PRO A 65 -22.69 -11.72 19.68
N GLU A 66 -23.48 -12.55 20.37
CA GLU A 66 -23.74 -12.35 21.78
C GLU A 66 -22.50 -12.75 22.58
N MET A 67 -22.04 -11.84 23.45
CA MET A 67 -20.82 -12.01 24.23
C MET A 67 -21.17 -12.05 25.72
N SER A 68 -20.54 -12.96 26.46
CA SER A 68 -20.61 -13.02 27.93
C SER A 68 -19.43 -12.26 28.56
N PRO A 69 -19.49 -11.90 29.86
CA PRO A 69 -18.31 -11.43 30.58
C PRO A 69 -17.18 -12.46 30.51
N LEU A 70 -15.93 -11.97 30.42
CA LEU A 70 -14.74 -12.80 30.40
C LEU A 70 -13.91 -12.48 31.64
N ASP A 71 -13.59 -13.50 32.44
CA ASP A 71 -12.62 -13.37 33.53
C ASP A 71 -11.22 -13.61 32.95
N ILE A 72 -10.42 -12.55 32.89
CA ILE A 72 -9.12 -12.54 32.25
C ILE A 72 -8.19 -11.57 33.01
N GLU A 73 -6.88 -11.82 32.95
CA GLU A 73 -5.89 -10.94 33.54
C GLU A 73 -6.07 -9.48 33.04
N PRO A 74 -6.12 -8.47 33.93
CA PRO A 74 -6.38 -7.08 33.55
C PRO A 74 -5.45 -6.52 32.46
N LYS A 75 -4.20 -6.99 32.43
CA LYS A 75 -3.22 -6.59 31.42
C LYS A 75 -3.60 -7.10 30.03
N GLN A 76 -3.97 -8.39 29.91
CA GLN A 76 -4.45 -8.99 28.67
C GLN A 76 -5.77 -8.38 28.22
N ALA A 77 -6.71 -8.17 29.15
CA ALA A 77 -7.97 -7.48 28.89
C ALA A 77 -7.74 -6.09 28.28
N PHE A 78 -6.76 -5.34 28.78
CA PHE A 78 -6.43 -4.01 28.29
C PHE A 78 -5.80 -4.05 26.89
N LEU A 79 -4.94 -5.05 26.61
CA LEU A 79 -4.37 -5.25 25.27
C LEU A 79 -5.44 -5.61 24.25
N MET A 80 -6.39 -6.49 24.59
CA MET A 80 -7.53 -6.83 23.74
C MET A 80 -8.37 -5.59 23.43
N LEU A 81 -8.64 -4.78 24.46
CA LEU A 81 -9.38 -3.54 24.30
C LEU A 81 -8.64 -2.52 23.41
N LYS A 82 -7.32 -2.40 23.56
CA LYS A 82 -6.50 -1.51 22.72
C LYS A 82 -6.50 -1.97 21.25
N TYR A 83 -6.43 -3.28 21.02
CA TYR A 83 -6.51 -3.86 19.67
C TYR A 83 -7.87 -3.56 19.03
N LEU A 84 -8.97 -3.76 19.77
CA LEU A 84 -10.32 -3.42 19.30
C LEU A 84 -10.48 -1.91 19.02
N ALA A 85 -9.85 -1.03 19.79
CA ALA A 85 -9.89 0.41 19.56
C ALA A 85 -9.20 0.82 18.25
N GLN A 86 -8.16 0.09 17.84
CA GLN A 86 -7.46 0.30 16.57
C GLN A 86 -8.26 -0.24 15.39
N LEU A 87 -8.81 -1.45 15.52
CA LEU A 87 -9.71 -2.05 14.53
C LEU A 87 -10.88 -1.11 14.20
N MET A 88 -11.49 -0.55 15.24
CA MET A 88 -12.63 0.38 15.16
C MET A 88 -12.34 1.67 14.36
N VAL A 89 -11.08 1.97 14.01
CA VAL A 89 -10.73 3.12 13.16
C VAL A 89 -9.97 2.71 11.89
N ALA A 90 -9.87 1.41 11.60
CA ALA A 90 -9.05 0.89 10.51
C ALA A 90 -9.63 1.14 9.10
N ASP A 91 -10.94 1.35 8.98
CA ASP A 91 -11.64 1.67 7.73
C ASP A 91 -11.72 3.19 7.46
N SER A 92 -11.20 4.00 8.37
CA SER A 92 -11.30 5.46 8.37
C SER A 92 -12.71 6.05 8.50
N ASP A 93 -13.71 5.29 8.95
CA ASP A 93 -15.08 5.77 9.20
C ASP A 93 -15.66 5.24 10.52
N LEU A 94 -15.41 5.94 11.62
CA LEU A 94 -15.89 5.52 12.94
C LEU A 94 -17.41 5.72 13.14
N ALA A 95 -18.19 4.65 12.95
CA ALA A 95 -19.63 4.60 13.08
C ALA A 95 -20.13 4.50 14.54
N THR A 96 -21.37 4.94 14.77
CA THR A 96 -21.98 4.90 16.12
C THR A 96 -22.16 3.47 16.63
N LYS A 97 -22.42 2.51 15.74
CA LYS A 97 -22.60 1.11 16.12
C LYS A 97 -21.30 0.45 16.57
N GLU A 98 -20.17 0.79 15.94
CA GLU A 98 -18.85 0.30 16.35
C GLU A 98 -18.46 0.84 17.72
N ILE A 99 -18.67 2.13 17.99
CA ILE A 99 -18.48 2.70 19.34
C ILE A 99 -19.39 1.98 20.33
N SER A 100 -20.64 1.71 19.96
CA SER A 100 -21.59 0.99 20.83
C SER A 100 -21.07 -0.40 21.19
N PHE A 101 -20.56 -1.13 20.19
CA PHE A 101 -20.00 -2.47 20.35
C PHE A 101 -18.70 -2.42 21.18
N PHE A 102 -17.79 -1.49 20.89
CA PHE A 102 -16.57 -1.25 21.68
C PHE A 102 -16.88 -1.00 23.17
N LEU A 103 -17.85 -0.12 23.45
CA LEU A 103 -18.27 0.18 24.82
C LEU A 103 -18.90 -1.03 25.51
N LEU A 104 -19.65 -1.86 24.79
CA LEU A 104 -20.23 -3.10 25.33
C LEU A 104 -19.12 -4.10 25.67
N THR A 105 -18.26 -4.40 24.70
CA THR A 105 -17.16 -5.37 24.83
C THR A 105 -16.18 -4.98 25.93
N GLY A 106 -15.86 -3.69 26.05
CA GLY A 106 -15.01 -3.18 27.12
C GLY A 106 -15.64 -3.32 28.52
N LYS A 107 -16.96 -3.19 28.65
CA LYS A 107 -17.65 -3.46 29.93
C LYS A 107 -17.62 -4.94 30.29
N LEU A 108 -17.75 -5.82 29.30
CA LEU A 108 -17.67 -7.28 29.50
C LEU A 108 -16.27 -7.73 29.94
N LEU A 109 -15.24 -6.96 29.60
CA LEU A 109 -13.86 -7.11 30.10
C LEU A 109 -13.61 -6.41 31.45
N GLY A 110 -14.65 -5.85 32.08
CA GLY A 110 -14.54 -5.23 33.41
C GLY A 110 -14.08 -3.76 33.43
N PHE A 111 -13.98 -3.08 32.28
CA PHE A 111 -13.58 -1.67 32.24
C PHE A 111 -14.75 -0.71 32.50
N ASN A 112 -14.46 0.41 33.15
CA ASN A 112 -15.43 1.48 33.40
C ASN A 112 -15.58 2.42 32.20
N ASN A 113 -16.67 3.20 32.19
CA ASN A 113 -16.97 4.14 31.09
C ASN A 113 -15.91 5.23 30.90
N GLU A 114 -15.18 5.63 31.95
CA GLU A 114 -14.18 6.69 31.84
C GLU A 114 -12.97 6.24 31.00
N ILE A 115 -12.45 5.04 31.26
CA ILE A 115 -11.34 4.44 30.50
C ILE A 115 -11.77 4.22 29.05
N LEU A 116 -12.96 3.63 28.86
CA LEU A 116 -13.50 3.36 27.54
C LEU A 116 -13.69 4.65 26.74
N THR A 117 -14.21 5.70 27.38
CA THR A 117 -14.40 7.01 26.75
C THR A 117 -13.09 7.64 26.31
N LYS A 118 -12.05 7.56 27.15
CA LYS A 118 -10.71 8.05 26.79
C LYS A 118 -10.15 7.29 25.59
N LEU A 119 -10.25 5.95 25.57
CA LEU A 119 -9.68 5.13 24.52
C LEU A 119 -10.31 5.37 23.14
N TRP A 120 -11.64 5.33 23.02
CA TRP A 120 -12.26 5.55 21.71
C TRP A 120 -12.08 6.99 21.22
N LYS A 121 -12.04 7.98 22.13
CA LYS A 121 -11.72 9.37 21.77
C LYS A 121 -10.28 9.52 21.30
N SER A 122 -9.32 8.85 21.94
CA SER A 122 -7.93 8.82 21.49
C SER A 122 -7.78 8.16 20.13
N ALA A 123 -8.44 7.02 19.90
CA ALA A 123 -8.45 6.34 18.59
C ALA A 123 -9.03 7.25 17.49
N ARG A 124 -10.16 7.91 17.77
CA ARG A 124 -10.74 8.92 16.87
C ARG A 124 -9.79 10.08 16.60
N SER A 125 -9.11 10.60 17.62
CA SER A 125 -8.18 11.71 17.44
C SER A 125 -6.98 11.33 16.58
N LEU A 126 -6.55 10.06 16.60
CA LEU A 126 -5.53 9.56 15.68
C LEU A 126 -6.05 9.53 14.25
N LEU A 127 -7.25 8.99 14.05
CA LEU A 127 -7.91 9.00 12.74
C LEU A 127 -8.04 10.41 12.16
N GLU A 128 -8.53 11.35 12.96
CA GLU A 128 -8.80 12.73 12.52
C GLU A 128 -7.51 13.51 12.19
N LYS A 129 -6.33 13.06 12.64
CA LYS A 129 -5.05 13.66 12.24
C LYS A 129 -4.66 13.37 10.80
N ASP A 130 -5.06 12.21 10.30
CA ASP A 130 -4.72 11.75 8.95
C ASP A 130 -5.72 12.26 7.89
N LEU A 131 -6.85 12.83 8.34
CA LEU A 131 -7.82 13.47 7.46
C LEU A 131 -7.32 14.85 6.98
N PRO A 132 -7.73 15.30 5.78
CA PRO A 132 -7.48 16.66 5.33
C PRO A 132 -7.99 17.68 6.35
N GLN A 133 -7.21 18.74 6.59
CA GLN A 133 -7.57 19.79 7.54
C GLN A 133 -8.07 21.03 6.79
N GLY A 134 -8.93 21.80 7.45
CA GLY A 134 -9.35 23.11 6.97
C GLY A 134 -9.79 24.03 8.09
N ILE A 135 -9.86 25.33 7.79
CA ILE A 135 -10.50 26.32 8.64
C ILE A 135 -11.91 26.55 8.13
N ILE A 136 -12.87 26.48 9.05
CA ILE A 136 -14.24 26.91 8.78
C ILE A 136 -14.55 28.23 9.48
N GLU A 137 -15.28 29.08 8.79
CA GLU A 137 -15.80 30.34 9.34
C GLU A 137 -17.32 30.43 9.13
N THR A 138 -18.06 30.66 10.22
CA THR A 138 -19.52 30.88 10.18
C THR A 138 -19.94 31.82 11.31
N GLY A 139 -20.42 33.01 10.95
CA GLY A 139 -20.84 34.02 11.93
C GLY A 139 -19.67 34.48 12.80
N LYS A 140 -19.68 34.09 14.09
CA LYS A 140 -18.60 34.38 15.05
C LYS A 140 -17.64 33.21 15.29
N ILE A 141 -17.85 32.11 14.58
CA ILE A 141 -17.12 30.86 14.78
C ILE A 141 -16.03 30.79 13.72
N LYS A 142 -14.77 30.69 14.16
CA LYS A 142 -13.61 30.33 13.34
C LYS A 142 -12.95 29.12 13.99
N ALA A 143 -12.88 27.99 13.30
CA ALA A 143 -12.37 26.75 13.87
C ALA A 143 -11.58 25.93 12.84
N LYS A 144 -10.45 25.36 13.26
CA LYS A 144 -9.75 24.32 12.50
C LYS A 144 -10.50 23.00 12.69
N VAL A 145 -10.80 22.32 11.59
CA VAL A 145 -11.59 21.09 11.56
C VAL A 145 -10.98 20.08 10.59
N SER A 146 -11.20 18.81 10.87
CA SER A 146 -10.85 17.71 9.97
C SER A 146 -12.03 17.44 9.02
N LEU A 147 -11.72 17.35 7.73
CA LEU A 147 -12.69 17.18 6.65
C LEU A 147 -12.87 15.68 6.38
N ALA A 148 -14.08 15.18 6.59
CA ALA A 148 -14.44 13.80 6.34
C ALA A 148 -15.45 13.70 5.19
N LYS A 149 -15.45 12.57 4.47
CA LYS A 149 -16.41 12.28 3.38
C LYS A 149 -16.49 13.42 2.36
N VAL A 150 -15.32 13.90 1.91
CA VAL A 150 -15.17 14.95 0.91
C VAL A 150 -15.49 14.35 -0.47
N ASP A 151 -16.42 14.95 -1.18
CA ASP A 151 -16.79 14.62 -2.56
C ASP A 151 -17.04 15.92 -3.36
N GLU A 152 -17.45 15.82 -4.62
CA GLU A 152 -17.69 17.00 -5.48
C GLU A 152 -18.89 17.86 -5.02
N ASN A 153 -19.75 17.35 -4.14
CA ASN A 153 -20.97 18.02 -3.69
C ASN A 153 -20.81 18.63 -2.31
N GLY A 154 -19.88 18.13 -1.49
CA GLY A 154 -19.68 18.64 -0.15
C GLY A 154 -18.73 17.81 0.70
N PHE A 155 -18.84 18.02 2.01
CA PHE A 155 -18.03 17.35 3.01
C PHE A 155 -18.77 17.33 4.36
N SER A 156 -18.21 16.61 5.32
CA SER A 156 -18.68 16.60 6.71
C SER A 156 -17.54 16.93 7.67
N PHE A 157 -17.86 17.56 8.80
CA PHE A 157 -16.89 17.84 9.85
C PHE A 157 -17.58 17.82 11.22
N ARG A 158 -16.78 17.76 12.28
CA ARG A 158 -17.25 17.79 13.66
C ARG A 158 -17.04 19.15 14.30
N LEU A 159 -18.01 19.60 15.09
CA LEU A 159 -17.95 20.86 15.83
C LEU A 159 -18.46 20.69 17.26
N GLY A 160 -17.80 21.35 18.22
CA GLY A 160 -18.19 21.33 19.63
C GLY A 160 -19.44 22.15 19.97
N GLN A 161 -20.24 22.56 18.98
CA GLN A 161 -21.49 23.28 19.17
C GLN A 161 -22.39 23.13 17.94
N ALA A 162 -23.70 23.32 18.15
CA ALA A 162 -24.68 23.32 17.08
C ALA A 162 -24.55 24.59 16.22
N LEU A 163 -24.72 24.44 14.91
CA LEU A 163 -24.85 25.54 13.98
C LEU A 163 -26.31 25.88 13.72
N MET A 164 -26.54 27.11 13.25
CA MET A 164 -27.86 27.54 12.79
C MET A 164 -28.27 26.74 11.54
N PRO A 165 -29.55 26.33 11.41
CA PRO A 165 -30.05 25.69 10.20
C PRO A 165 -29.71 26.50 8.93
N LYS A 166 -29.15 25.82 7.92
CA LYS A 166 -28.73 26.43 6.64
C LYS A 166 -27.71 27.56 6.77
N ALA A 167 -26.91 27.57 7.84
CA ALA A 167 -25.81 28.54 7.99
C ALA A 167 -24.87 28.51 6.77
N LYS A 168 -24.43 29.70 6.35
CA LYS A 168 -23.34 29.85 5.40
C LYS A 168 -22.02 29.64 6.11
N ILE A 169 -21.14 28.86 5.49
CA ILE A 169 -19.85 28.45 6.01
C ILE A 169 -18.81 28.80 4.94
N SER A 170 -17.79 29.59 5.28
CA SER A 170 -16.58 29.68 4.47
C SER A 170 -15.64 28.55 4.86
N LEU A 171 -15.04 27.87 3.88
CA LEU A 171 -14.03 26.84 4.08
C LEU A 171 -12.72 27.28 3.42
N GLN A 172 -11.63 27.23 4.17
CA GLN A 172 -10.25 27.29 3.66
C GLN A 172 -9.57 25.95 3.89
N VAL A 173 -9.14 25.29 2.83
CA VAL A 173 -8.47 23.98 2.91
C VAL A 173 -6.98 24.20 3.18
N CYS A 174 -6.39 23.46 4.13
CA CYS A 174 -4.94 23.48 4.35
C CYS A 174 -4.22 22.85 3.15
N LYS A 175 -3.15 23.47 2.66
CA LYS A 175 -2.26 22.84 1.67
C LYS A 175 -1.48 21.71 2.34
N PRO A 176 -1.24 20.59 1.65
CA PRO A 176 -0.35 19.56 2.16
C PRO A 176 1.07 20.13 2.27
N ASN A 177 1.66 20.09 3.47
CA ASN A 177 3.02 20.56 3.70
C ASN A 177 4.00 19.79 2.80
N SER A 178 4.76 20.50 1.95
CA SER A 178 6.03 19.97 1.47
C SER A 178 6.86 19.63 2.70
N SER A 179 7.26 18.37 2.85
CA SER A 179 8.13 17.92 3.93
C SER A 179 9.35 18.85 4.09
N ASP A 180 9.36 19.66 5.16
CA ASP A 180 10.54 20.23 5.85
C ASP A 180 10.27 21.57 6.60
N THR A 181 9.09 21.78 7.20
CA THR A 181 8.91 22.85 8.20
C THR A 181 8.54 22.28 9.57
N PRO A 182 9.28 22.66 10.64
CA PRO A 182 8.90 22.32 12.00
C PRO A 182 7.52 22.88 12.34
N ALA A 183 6.76 22.16 13.15
CA ALA A 183 5.43 22.56 13.58
C ALA A 183 5.46 23.92 14.32
N GLY A 184 4.89 24.94 13.68
CA GLY A 184 4.69 26.25 14.27
C GLY A 184 5.00 27.36 13.28
N GLU A 185 3.94 27.99 12.78
CA GLU A 185 3.87 29.26 12.05
C GLU A 185 3.79 29.13 10.51
N ASP A 186 2.58 29.47 10.04
CA ASP A 186 2.07 29.60 8.66
C ASP A 186 1.78 28.32 7.84
N ASP A 187 0.75 27.56 8.27
CA ASP A 187 0.03 26.65 7.35
C ASP A 187 -0.44 27.46 6.12
N GLU A 188 -0.04 27.09 4.90
CA GLU A 188 -0.60 27.70 3.69
C GLU A 188 -2.02 27.17 3.44
N TYR A 189 -2.92 28.04 2.97
CA TYR A 189 -4.31 27.69 2.67
C TYR A 189 -4.62 27.90 1.18
N TRP A 190 -5.54 27.08 0.66
CA TRP A 190 -6.21 27.31 -0.62
C TRP A 190 -7.26 28.42 -0.51
N ASP A 191 -7.77 28.87 -1.66
CA ASP A 191 -8.79 29.92 -1.73
C ASP A 191 -10.12 29.50 -1.06
N ASP A 192 -10.86 30.50 -0.58
CA ASP A 192 -12.13 30.32 0.14
C ASP A 192 -13.23 29.65 -0.68
N LEU A 193 -13.91 28.69 -0.06
CA LEU A 193 -15.12 28.04 -0.56
C LEU A 193 -16.36 28.46 0.22
N THR A 194 -17.32 29.06 -0.48
CA THR A 194 -18.66 29.30 0.07
C THR A 194 -19.45 28.00 0.10
N CYS A 195 -19.88 27.63 1.29
CA CYS A 195 -20.60 26.41 1.56
C CYS A 195 -21.87 26.67 2.37
N ARG A 196 -22.81 25.71 2.37
CA ARG A 196 -24.05 25.75 3.15
C ARG A 196 -24.22 24.49 3.99
N MET A 197 -24.57 24.68 5.25
CA MET A 197 -24.98 23.58 6.11
C MET A 197 -26.26 22.92 5.60
N LEU A 198 -26.22 21.60 5.35
CA LEU A 198 -27.38 20.82 4.97
C LEU A 198 -28.11 20.25 6.18
N LYS A 199 -27.37 19.55 7.04
CA LYS A 199 -27.90 18.87 8.23
C LYS A 199 -26.82 18.78 9.29
N GLN A 200 -27.26 18.67 10.54
CA GLN A 200 -26.39 18.31 11.65
C GLN A 200 -27.11 17.34 12.58
N HIS A 201 -26.35 16.52 13.29
CA HIS A 201 -26.88 15.71 14.38
C HIS A 201 -25.85 15.62 15.49
N GLN A 202 -26.35 15.56 16.73
CA GLN A 202 -25.50 15.32 17.89
C GLN A 202 -24.90 13.91 17.81
N VAL A 203 -23.63 13.78 18.15
CA VAL A 203 -22.95 12.48 18.18
C VAL A 203 -23.34 11.76 19.48
N LYS A 204 -23.98 10.59 19.36
CA LYS A 204 -24.63 9.85 20.47
C LYS A 204 -23.73 9.57 21.69
N TYR A 205 -22.40 9.50 21.49
CA TYR A 205 -21.41 9.21 22.55
C TYR A 205 -20.45 10.37 22.83
N ASP A 206 -20.60 11.49 22.14
CA ASP A 206 -19.72 12.65 22.29
C ASP A 206 -20.54 13.89 22.63
N GLU A 207 -20.85 14.03 23.92
CA GLU A 207 -21.67 15.12 24.42
C GLU A 207 -21.10 16.49 24.01
N GLY A 208 -21.97 17.36 23.48
CA GLY A 208 -21.58 18.66 22.95
C GLY A 208 -21.03 18.66 21.53
N CYS A 209 -20.68 17.50 20.95
CA CYS A 209 -20.18 17.43 19.59
C CYS A 209 -21.28 17.12 18.55
N TYR A 210 -21.26 17.86 17.45
CA TYR A 210 -22.18 17.74 16.33
C TYR A 210 -21.43 17.35 15.06
N LEU A 211 -21.93 16.35 14.34
CA LEU A 211 -21.49 16.07 12.97
C LEU A 211 -22.32 16.96 12.04
N VAL A 212 -21.64 17.83 11.31
CA VAL A 212 -22.21 18.79 10.38
C VAL A 212 -21.94 18.32 8.96
N LYS A 213 -22.99 18.15 8.16
CA LYS A 213 -22.87 17.91 6.72
C LYS A 213 -23.09 19.22 5.96
N VAL A 214 -22.19 19.49 5.03
CA VAL A 214 -22.13 20.73 4.26
C VAL A 214 -22.15 20.41 2.77
N ALA A 215 -22.71 21.33 1.98
CA ALA A 215 -22.62 21.31 0.52
C ALA A 215 -21.94 22.58 0.00
N PHE A 216 -21.25 22.47 -1.12
CA PHE A 216 -20.66 23.63 -1.80
C PHE A 216 -21.76 24.47 -2.48
N GLU A 217 -21.72 25.79 -2.31
CA GLU A 217 -22.64 26.72 -3.01
C GLU A 217 -22.04 27.30 -4.29
N GLN A 218 -20.73 27.21 -4.44
CA GLN A 218 -20.00 27.69 -5.61
C GLN A 218 -19.43 26.53 -6.42
N LYS A 219 -19.14 26.79 -7.69
CA LYS A 219 -18.43 25.83 -8.53
C LYS A 219 -17.01 25.65 -7.98
N ILE A 220 -16.63 24.40 -7.73
CA ILE A 220 -15.29 24.05 -7.27
C ILE A 220 -14.30 24.22 -8.43
N GLY A 221 -13.17 24.84 -8.14
CA GLY A 221 -12.02 25.02 -9.03
C GLY A 221 -10.73 24.52 -8.37
N GLU A 222 -9.67 24.36 -9.16
CA GLU A 222 -8.37 23.83 -8.72
C GLU A 222 -7.71 24.64 -7.60
N ASN A 223 -7.98 25.95 -7.56
CA ASN A 223 -7.49 26.89 -6.55
C ASN A 223 -8.07 26.67 -5.14
N HIS A 224 -9.07 25.78 -4.97
CA HIS A 224 -9.73 25.56 -3.69
C HIS A 224 -9.25 24.28 -2.95
N GLY A 225 -8.34 23.49 -3.52
CA GLY A 225 -7.76 22.33 -2.83
C GLY A 225 -8.63 21.07 -2.76
N ILE A 226 -9.90 21.11 -3.20
CA ILE A 226 -10.83 19.97 -3.08
C ILE A 226 -10.49 18.85 -4.06
N PHE A 227 -10.10 19.19 -5.30
CA PHE A 227 -9.73 18.16 -6.28
C PHE A 227 -8.43 17.43 -5.89
N GLN A 228 -7.51 18.13 -5.21
CA GLN A 228 -6.30 17.56 -4.61
C GLN A 228 -6.62 16.56 -3.50
N ILE A 229 -7.74 16.76 -2.78
CA ILE A 229 -8.22 15.83 -1.75
C ILE A 229 -8.93 14.63 -2.37
N ILE A 230 -9.80 14.85 -3.36
CA ILE A 230 -10.61 13.79 -3.98
C ILE A 230 -9.74 12.93 -4.91
N ASN A 231 -8.75 13.54 -5.56
CA ASN A 231 -7.89 12.91 -6.57
C ASN A 231 -6.40 13.21 -6.30
N PRO A 232 -5.86 12.81 -5.15
CA PRO A 232 -4.48 13.16 -4.75
C PRO A 232 -3.44 12.75 -5.79
N GLU A 233 -3.69 11.69 -6.56
CA GLU A 233 -2.81 11.21 -7.63
C GLU A 233 -2.76 12.14 -8.84
N MET A 234 -3.88 12.81 -9.18
CA MET A 234 -3.92 13.74 -10.31
C MET A 234 -3.19 15.06 -10.03
N TYR A 235 -3.03 15.40 -8.75
CA TYR A 235 -2.46 16.67 -8.30
C TYR A 235 -1.17 16.54 -7.49
N ALA A 236 -0.56 15.36 -7.46
CA ALA A 236 0.80 15.19 -6.97
C ALA A 236 1.74 16.01 -7.87
N VAL A 237 2.53 16.92 -7.28
CA VAL A 237 3.52 17.84 -7.90
C VAL A 237 3.57 17.77 -9.43
N VAL A 238 2.94 18.75 -10.08
CA VAL A 238 3.00 18.94 -11.54
C VAL A 238 4.47 18.99 -11.94
N SER A 239 4.92 18.03 -12.75
CA SER A 239 6.27 18.11 -13.31
C SER A 239 6.36 19.33 -14.22
N ASP A 240 7.52 20.00 -14.25
CA ASP A 240 7.76 21.16 -15.13
C ASP A 240 7.51 20.81 -16.62
N GLY A 241 7.56 19.51 -16.98
CA GLY A 241 7.28 18.99 -18.31
C GLY A 241 5.80 18.88 -18.68
N GLY A 242 4.87 18.97 -17.72
CA GLY A 242 3.43 18.84 -17.97
C GLY A 242 2.92 17.39 -18.09
N TYR A 243 1.66 17.24 -18.52
CA TYR A 243 0.97 15.95 -18.64
C TYR A 243 0.93 15.46 -20.10
N ILE A 244 0.86 14.15 -20.25
CA ILE A 244 0.62 13.49 -21.54
C ILE A 244 -0.87 13.17 -21.61
N GLU A 245 -1.52 13.56 -22.71
CA GLU A 245 -2.88 13.11 -23.01
C GLU A 245 -2.84 11.61 -23.35
N THR A 246 -3.39 10.79 -22.46
CA THR A 246 -3.44 9.33 -22.61
C THR A 246 -4.68 8.93 -23.40
N LYS A 247 -4.57 7.87 -24.23
CA LYS A 247 -5.72 7.30 -24.94
C LYS A 247 -6.59 6.47 -24.01
N LYS A 248 -5.96 5.82 -23.02
CA LYS A 248 -6.63 5.00 -22.01
C LYS A 248 -6.93 5.84 -20.77
N ASN A 249 -8.20 5.83 -20.33
CA ASN A 249 -8.62 6.56 -19.12
C ASN A 249 -8.17 5.91 -17.79
N SER A 250 -7.46 4.79 -17.85
CA SER A 250 -6.93 4.05 -16.70
C SER A 250 -5.52 4.45 -16.30
N ILE A 251 -4.86 5.30 -17.09
CA ILE A 251 -3.46 5.69 -16.89
C ILE A 251 -3.31 7.21 -16.89
N LEU A 252 -2.37 7.66 -16.07
CA LEU A 252 -1.87 9.02 -16.03
C LEU A 252 -0.52 9.07 -16.72
N GLY A 253 -0.33 10.05 -17.60
CA GLY A 253 0.95 10.30 -18.25
C GLY A 253 1.56 11.63 -17.79
N SER A 254 2.83 11.60 -17.43
CA SER A 254 3.62 12.79 -17.08
C SER A 254 4.85 12.89 -17.98
N ILE A 255 5.25 14.11 -18.31
CA ILE A 255 6.54 14.37 -18.95
C ILE A 255 7.55 14.75 -17.86
N LEU A 256 8.63 13.98 -17.78
CA LEU A 256 9.72 14.16 -16.83
C LEU A 256 11.01 14.51 -17.56
N ARG A 257 11.97 15.06 -16.82
CA ARG A 257 13.30 15.39 -17.31
C ARG A 257 14.33 14.34 -16.89
N CYS A 258 15.23 13.96 -17.77
CA CYS A 258 16.28 12.97 -17.49
C CYS A 258 17.42 13.60 -16.68
N TYR A 259 17.76 13.05 -15.50
CA TYR A 259 18.92 13.52 -14.73
C TYR A 259 20.28 13.31 -15.44
N ILE A 260 20.37 12.35 -16.36
CA ILE A 260 21.65 11.97 -16.98
C ILE A 260 22.06 12.93 -18.11
N CYS A 261 21.11 13.26 -18.99
CA CYS A 261 21.37 14.03 -20.21
C CYS A 261 20.51 15.29 -20.33
N ASP A 262 19.73 15.62 -19.29
CA ASP A 262 18.84 16.79 -19.23
C ASP A 262 17.73 16.82 -20.30
N ASN A 263 17.47 15.69 -20.97
CA ASN A 263 16.36 15.56 -21.93
C ASN A 263 15.02 15.90 -21.23
N PRO A 264 14.26 16.92 -21.67
CA PRO A 264 13.02 17.32 -21.03
C PRO A 264 11.81 16.45 -21.37
N GLU A 265 11.93 15.50 -22.30
CA GLU A 265 10.80 14.76 -22.88
C GLU A 265 10.87 13.26 -22.55
N VAL A 266 10.83 12.90 -21.26
CA VAL A 266 10.73 11.50 -20.84
C VAL A 266 9.29 11.18 -20.43
N SER A 267 8.61 10.36 -21.21
CA SER A 267 7.28 9.87 -20.88
C SER A 267 7.32 8.92 -19.68
N PHE A 268 6.51 9.22 -18.66
CA PHE A 268 6.33 8.36 -17.49
C PHE A 268 4.84 8.10 -17.28
N PHE A 269 4.46 6.83 -17.20
CA PHE A 269 3.07 6.42 -17.03
C PHE A 269 2.85 5.84 -15.63
N GLU A 270 1.73 6.18 -15.03
CA GLU A 270 1.26 5.63 -13.76
C GLU A 270 -0.15 5.08 -13.95
N LEU A 271 -0.42 3.94 -13.33
CA LEU A 271 -1.75 3.36 -13.32
C LEU A 271 -2.61 4.10 -12.29
N HIS A 272 -3.83 4.49 -12.64
CA HIS A 272 -4.77 5.04 -11.66
C HIS A 272 -5.02 4.06 -10.51
N SER A 273 -5.09 4.55 -9.27
CA SER A 273 -5.41 3.72 -8.11
C SER A 273 -6.67 2.90 -8.33
N LYS A 274 -6.56 1.59 -8.05
CA LYS A 274 -7.68 0.62 -8.14
C LYS A 274 -8.32 0.56 -9.53
N SER A 275 -7.61 0.97 -10.59
CA SER A 275 -8.15 0.94 -11.96
C SER A 275 -8.08 -0.43 -12.62
N MET A 276 -7.15 -1.30 -12.20
CA MET A 276 -7.03 -2.67 -12.68
C MET A 276 -7.24 -3.69 -11.57
N ILE A 277 -7.85 -4.81 -11.93
CA ILE A 277 -7.81 -6.04 -11.15
C ILE A 277 -6.55 -6.80 -11.57
N ALA A 278 -5.67 -7.03 -10.61
CA ALA A 278 -4.42 -7.76 -10.80
C ALA A 278 -4.47 -9.10 -10.06
N ASP A 279 -3.79 -10.08 -10.63
CA ASP A 279 -3.60 -11.41 -10.06
C ASP A 279 -2.10 -11.63 -9.80
N PRO A 280 -1.68 -11.85 -8.54
CA PRO A 280 -0.28 -12.11 -8.24
C PRO A 280 0.10 -13.56 -8.56
N ASN A 281 1.19 -13.74 -9.30
CA ASN A 281 1.77 -15.06 -9.56
C ASN A 281 2.41 -15.66 -8.29
N ILE A 282 2.93 -16.89 -8.38
CA ILE A 282 3.53 -17.59 -7.23
C ILE A 282 4.69 -16.83 -6.58
N PHE A 283 5.36 -15.92 -7.29
CA PHE A 283 6.44 -15.08 -6.78
C PHE A 283 5.95 -13.70 -6.27
N GLY A 284 4.66 -13.40 -6.40
CA GLY A 284 4.05 -12.12 -6.02
C GLY A 284 4.18 -11.02 -7.09
N ILE A 285 4.52 -11.36 -8.33
CA ILE A 285 4.50 -10.42 -9.46
C ILE A 285 3.07 -10.30 -9.97
N LEU A 286 2.61 -9.07 -10.17
CA LEU A 286 1.25 -8.77 -10.59
C LEU A 286 1.08 -8.92 -12.11
N SER A 287 0.03 -9.62 -12.51
CA SER A 287 -0.47 -9.65 -13.88
C SER A 287 -1.85 -9.00 -13.94
N TYR A 288 -2.03 -8.06 -14.87
CA TYR A 288 -3.26 -7.27 -14.96
C TYR A 288 -4.28 -8.01 -15.81
N VAL A 289 -5.37 -8.46 -15.20
CA VAL A 289 -6.33 -9.37 -15.85
C VAL A 289 -7.48 -8.61 -16.50
N ARG A 290 -8.01 -7.58 -15.84
CA ARG A 290 -9.18 -6.82 -16.34
C ARG A 290 -9.31 -5.45 -15.66
N PRO A 291 -9.98 -4.48 -16.31
CA PRO A 291 -10.24 -3.19 -15.68
C PRO A 291 -11.25 -3.30 -14.54
N ALA A 292 -11.11 -2.42 -13.56
CA ALA A 292 -12.09 -2.19 -12.52
C ALA A 292 -13.16 -1.21 -13.04
N GLY A 293 -14.42 -1.65 -13.07
CA GLY A 293 -15.54 -0.81 -13.48
C GLY A 293 -15.57 -0.56 -15.00
N LYS A 294 -15.60 0.71 -15.41
CA LYS A 294 -15.76 1.14 -16.82
C LYS A 294 -14.48 1.75 -17.42
N LEU A 295 -13.33 1.51 -16.79
CA LEU A 295 -12.05 2.01 -17.27
C LEU A 295 -11.52 1.14 -18.40
N ASP A 296 -10.65 1.71 -19.23
CA ASP A 296 -9.98 0.98 -20.30
C ASP A 296 -8.97 -0.02 -19.72
N PHE A 297 -8.85 -1.18 -20.34
CA PHE A 297 -7.86 -2.17 -19.90
C PHE A 297 -6.43 -1.68 -20.22
N CYS A 298 -5.53 -1.81 -19.26
CA CYS A 298 -4.11 -1.56 -19.44
C CYS A 298 -3.31 -2.66 -18.77
N ASP A 299 -2.58 -3.44 -19.57
CA ASP A 299 -1.48 -4.25 -19.03
C ASP A 299 -0.31 -3.33 -18.69
N PHE A 300 -0.27 -2.90 -17.44
CA PHE A 300 0.70 -1.90 -17.00
C PHE A 300 2.14 -2.42 -17.02
N ASN A 301 2.37 -3.74 -16.98
CA ASN A 301 3.71 -4.31 -17.13
C ASN A 301 4.35 -3.91 -18.47
N LEU A 302 3.54 -3.65 -19.51
CA LEU A 302 4.06 -3.20 -20.81
C LEU A 302 4.72 -1.81 -20.73
N ILE A 303 4.20 -0.91 -19.89
CA ILE A 303 4.55 0.52 -19.93
C ILE A 303 5.13 1.06 -18.62
N GLN A 304 5.29 0.21 -17.60
CA GLN A 304 5.77 0.58 -16.28
C GLN A 304 7.19 1.18 -16.29
N VAL A 305 8.05 0.76 -17.23
CA VAL A 305 9.41 1.30 -17.39
C VAL A 305 9.38 2.51 -18.32
N ALA A 306 9.79 3.66 -17.78
CA ALA A 306 10.11 4.86 -18.55
C ALA A 306 11.55 4.80 -19.05
N SER A 307 11.78 5.31 -20.27
CA SER A 307 13.09 5.27 -20.93
C SER A 307 13.39 6.62 -21.60
N CYS A 308 14.59 7.15 -21.37
CA CYS A 308 15.07 8.35 -22.05
C CYS A 308 15.49 8.03 -23.50
N SER A 309 14.92 8.73 -24.48
CA SER A 309 15.20 8.56 -25.91
C SER A 309 16.62 8.95 -26.34
N GLU A 310 17.28 9.82 -25.56
CA GLU A 310 18.60 10.36 -25.87
C GLU A 310 19.74 9.52 -25.29
N CYS A 311 19.67 9.17 -24.00
CA CYS A 311 20.76 8.47 -23.31
C CYS A 311 20.41 7.05 -22.89
N GLY A 312 19.19 6.58 -23.12
CA GLY A 312 18.76 5.21 -22.79
C GLY A 312 18.60 4.90 -21.30
N PHE A 313 18.78 5.88 -20.41
CA PHE A 313 18.48 5.72 -18.99
C PHE A 313 17.03 5.26 -18.80
N SER A 314 16.81 4.17 -18.07
CA SER A 314 15.48 3.56 -17.95
C SER A 314 15.16 3.15 -16.51
N SER A 315 13.95 3.47 -16.05
CA SER A 315 13.49 3.12 -14.70
C SER A 315 11.98 3.18 -14.56
N ASN A 316 11.43 2.42 -13.62
CA ASN A 316 10.04 2.53 -13.17
C ASN A 316 9.87 3.30 -11.84
N ASN A 317 10.94 3.93 -11.34
CA ASN A 317 10.83 4.83 -10.18
C ASN A 317 10.80 6.27 -10.66
N LYS A 318 9.70 6.98 -10.39
CA LYS A 318 9.51 8.38 -10.75
C LYS A 318 10.58 9.30 -10.14
N GLU A 319 11.13 8.95 -8.98
CA GLU A 319 12.20 9.72 -8.31
C GLU A 319 13.56 9.62 -9.02
N HIS A 320 13.74 8.66 -9.92
CA HIS A 320 14.94 8.56 -10.75
C HIS A 320 14.92 9.54 -11.93
N PHE A 321 13.87 10.35 -12.05
CA PHE A 321 13.73 11.40 -13.03
C PHE A 321 13.49 12.74 -12.32
N ASN A 322 13.83 13.82 -13.01
CA ASN A 322 13.66 15.18 -12.52
C ASN A 322 12.22 15.63 -12.78
N ARG A 323 11.47 15.93 -11.72
CA ARG A 323 10.12 16.50 -11.82
C ARG A 323 10.18 18.02 -11.93
N THR A 324 11.09 18.65 -11.17
CA THR A 324 11.29 20.10 -11.19
C THR A 324 12.77 20.46 -11.27
N LYS A 325 13.08 21.63 -11.85
CA LYS A 325 14.48 22.09 -12.04
C LYS A 325 15.33 22.17 -10.77
N SER A 326 14.73 22.21 -9.58
CA SER A 326 15.45 22.27 -8.31
C SER A 326 15.72 20.91 -7.65
N GLU A 327 15.11 19.83 -8.14
CA GLU A 327 15.31 18.49 -7.59
C GLU A 327 16.71 17.95 -7.90
N LYS A 328 17.24 17.15 -6.96
CA LYS A 328 18.55 16.50 -7.08
C LYS A 328 18.37 14.99 -7.13
N PRO A 329 19.15 14.28 -7.96
CA PRO A 329 19.09 12.83 -8.02
C PRO A 329 19.64 12.21 -6.73
N ALA A 330 19.07 11.07 -6.33
CA ALA A 330 19.54 10.27 -5.21
C ALA A 330 20.89 9.55 -5.48
N PHE A 331 21.45 9.71 -6.68
CA PHE A 331 22.67 9.05 -7.14
C PHE A 331 23.60 10.04 -7.87
N SER A 332 24.88 9.67 -7.98
CA SER A 332 25.88 10.51 -8.66
C SER A 332 25.77 10.37 -10.18
N VAL A 333 25.21 11.39 -10.84
CA VAL A 333 25.13 11.46 -12.32
C VAL A 333 26.52 11.38 -12.95
N GLU A 334 27.51 12.09 -12.41
CA GLU A 334 28.87 12.08 -12.96
C GLU A 334 29.49 10.67 -12.95
N LYS A 335 29.29 9.90 -11.86
CA LYS A 335 29.77 8.51 -11.81
C LYS A 335 28.95 7.61 -12.73
N PHE A 336 27.62 7.79 -12.74
CA PHE A 336 26.72 6.99 -13.59
C PHE A 336 27.09 7.12 -15.07
N SER A 337 27.32 8.35 -15.55
CA SER A 337 27.58 8.62 -16.96
C SER A 337 28.90 8.04 -17.48
N LYS A 338 29.84 7.62 -16.60
CA LYS A 338 31.12 7.04 -17.02
C LYS A 338 30.90 5.67 -17.67
N GLY A 339 31.20 5.57 -18.96
CA GLY A 339 31.05 4.34 -19.76
C GLY A 339 29.60 3.98 -20.10
N TRP A 340 28.63 4.82 -19.74
CA TRP A 340 27.21 4.53 -19.96
C TRP A 340 26.84 4.50 -21.44
N GLU A 341 27.33 5.46 -22.22
CA GLU A 341 27.05 5.57 -23.67
C GLU A 341 27.42 4.29 -24.42
N GLU A 342 28.62 3.74 -24.18
CA GLU A 342 29.08 2.50 -24.80
C GLU A 342 28.24 1.29 -24.36
N LYS A 343 27.90 1.22 -23.06
CA LYS A 343 27.13 0.11 -22.50
C LYS A 343 25.70 0.06 -23.06
N ILE A 344 25.03 1.20 -23.17
CA ILE A 344 23.61 1.27 -23.54
C ILE A 344 23.39 1.35 -25.06
N ALA A 345 24.39 1.79 -25.84
CA ALA A 345 24.31 1.97 -27.29
C ALA A 345 23.57 0.85 -28.06
N PRO A 346 23.84 -0.46 -27.86
CA PRO A 346 23.16 -1.50 -28.61
C PRO A 346 21.66 -1.59 -28.31
N LEU A 347 21.24 -1.33 -27.07
CA LEU A 347 19.83 -1.34 -26.66
C LEU A 347 19.13 -0.04 -27.09
N LEU A 348 19.79 1.10 -26.89
CA LEU A 348 19.28 2.40 -27.29
C LEU A 348 19.00 2.47 -28.80
N LYS A 349 19.90 1.92 -29.63
CA LYS A 349 19.69 1.85 -31.09
C LYS A 349 18.47 1.01 -31.47
N LYS A 350 18.20 -0.08 -30.74
CA LYS A 350 16.98 -0.89 -30.96
C LYS A 350 15.73 -0.11 -30.56
N ALA A 351 15.78 0.61 -29.44
CA ALA A 351 14.65 1.41 -28.94
C ALA A 351 14.32 2.56 -29.90
N GLN A 352 15.34 3.28 -30.38
CA GLN A 352 15.19 4.32 -31.40
C GLN A 352 14.66 3.74 -32.73
N GLY A 353 15.11 2.54 -33.10
CA GLY A 353 14.60 1.83 -34.28
C GLY A 353 13.14 1.37 -34.17
N ALA A 354 12.62 1.18 -32.95
CA ALA A 354 11.22 0.83 -32.69
C ALA A 354 10.26 2.03 -32.81
N GLY A 355 10.80 3.26 -32.85
CA GLY A 355 10.03 4.50 -33.06
C GLY A 355 9.25 4.97 -31.84
N GLU A 356 8.30 5.89 -32.06
CA GLU A 356 7.52 6.56 -31.01
C GLU A 356 6.71 5.60 -30.13
N ALA A 357 6.25 4.47 -30.70
CA ALA A 357 5.48 3.46 -29.98
C ALA A 357 6.19 2.98 -28.69
N PHE A 358 7.52 2.83 -28.74
CA PHE A 358 8.32 2.41 -27.59
C PHE A 358 8.24 3.38 -26.39
N TYR A 359 8.09 4.68 -26.65
CA TYR A 359 8.03 5.73 -25.63
C TYR A 359 6.60 6.15 -25.27
N SER A 360 5.61 5.38 -25.72
CA SER A 360 4.18 5.66 -25.57
C SER A 360 3.44 4.56 -24.80
N GLU A 361 2.14 4.77 -24.59
CA GLU A 361 1.24 3.78 -23.98
C GLU A 361 0.85 2.61 -24.91
N ASP A 362 1.32 2.60 -26.16
CA ASP A 362 1.04 1.58 -27.18
C ASP A 362 2.18 0.55 -27.33
N ARG A 363 2.98 0.39 -26.27
CA ARG A 363 4.14 -0.49 -26.29
C ARG A 363 3.74 -1.96 -26.49
N ASP A 364 4.34 -2.62 -27.48
CA ASP A 364 4.17 -4.07 -27.68
C ASP A 364 5.08 -4.91 -26.75
N ILE A 365 4.89 -6.23 -26.74
CA ILE A 365 5.66 -7.16 -25.90
C ILE A 365 7.17 -7.11 -26.18
N LYS A 366 7.60 -7.00 -27.45
CA LYS A 366 9.03 -6.98 -27.79
C LYS A 366 9.68 -5.69 -27.32
N GLN A 367 8.98 -4.58 -27.49
CA GLN A 367 9.38 -3.27 -26.98
C GLN A 367 9.38 -3.25 -25.45
N CYS A 368 8.41 -3.89 -24.80
CA CYS A 368 8.37 -4.06 -23.35
C CYS A 368 9.61 -4.81 -22.83
N ILE A 369 9.92 -5.98 -23.39
CA ILE A 369 11.12 -6.75 -23.04
C ILE A 369 12.38 -5.87 -23.18
N LEU A 370 12.49 -5.13 -24.30
CA LEU A 370 13.62 -4.20 -24.51
C LEU A 370 13.68 -3.08 -23.45
N SER A 371 12.55 -2.55 -23.01
CA SER A 371 12.53 -1.54 -21.94
C SER A 371 13.05 -2.09 -20.61
N TYR A 372 12.71 -3.34 -20.27
CA TYR A 372 13.26 -4.03 -19.10
C TYR A 372 14.75 -4.32 -19.26
N ASP A 373 15.23 -4.72 -20.44
CA ASP A 373 16.68 -4.88 -20.71
C ASP A 373 17.45 -3.58 -20.44
N MET A 374 16.90 -2.43 -20.85
CA MET A 374 17.50 -1.11 -20.60
C MET A 374 17.44 -0.74 -19.10
N ALA A 375 16.37 -1.09 -18.39
CA ALA A 375 16.25 -0.88 -16.95
C ALA A 375 17.22 -1.77 -16.14
N ILE A 376 17.41 -3.02 -16.56
CA ILE A 376 18.41 -3.94 -15.98
C ILE A 376 19.82 -3.37 -16.18
N ALA A 377 20.16 -2.93 -17.39
CA ALA A 377 21.45 -2.29 -17.67
C ALA A 377 21.68 -1.03 -16.81
N THR A 378 20.60 -0.27 -16.56
CA THR A 378 20.60 0.90 -15.64
C THR A 378 20.88 0.46 -14.21
N CYS A 379 20.23 -0.60 -13.70
CA CYS A 379 20.45 -1.13 -12.35
C CYS A 379 21.88 -1.65 -12.18
N GLU A 380 22.41 -2.39 -13.14
CA GLU A 380 23.81 -2.83 -13.14
C GLU A 380 24.80 -1.66 -13.07
N GLN A 381 24.51 -0.55 -13.77
CA GLN A 381 25.33 0.66 -13.72
C GLN A 381 25.18 1.37 -12.36
N MET A 382 24.00 1.37 -11.75
CA MET A 382 23.80 1.86 -10.38
C MET A 382 24.58 1.03 -9.37
N THR A 383 24.60 -0.29 -9.54
CA THR A 383 25.38 -1.23 -8.72
C THR A 383 26.88 -0.94 -8.83
N SER A 384 27.40 -0.61 -10.02
CA SER A 384 28.83 -0.33 -10.23
C SER A 384 29.31 0.96 -9.56
N ILE A 385 28.41 1.93 -9.38
CA ILE A 385 28.72 3.22 -8.75
C ILE A 385 28.34 3.29 -7.26
N ALA A 386 27.70 2.24 -6.74
CA ALA A 386 27.25 2.18 -5.35
C ALA A 386 28.42 2.36 -4.38
N THR A 387 28.21 3.18 -3.35
CA THR A 387 29.28 3.55 -2.40
C THR A 387 29.28 2.74 -1.12
N ASN A 388 28.19 2.00 -0.85
CA ASN A 388 28.03 1.15 0.32
C ASN A 388 27.13 -0.06 0.01
N ASP A 389 27.14 -1.05 0.91
CA ASP A 389 26.36 -2.28 0.72
C ASP A 389 24.85 -2.04 0.66
N GLN A 390 24.32 -1.00 1.33
CA GLN A 390 22.89 -0.69 1.31
C GLN A 390 22.45 -0.19 -0.08
N GLN A 391 23.20 0.74 -0.68
CA GLN A 391 22.96 1.23 -2.05
C GLN A 391 23.11 0.10 -3.07
N LYS A 392 24.14 -0.74 -2.88
CA LYS A 392 24.38 -1.89 -3.75
C LYS A 392 23.23 -2.89 -3.65
N GLY A 393 22.78 -3.21 -2.44
CA GLY A 393 21.64 -4.10 -2.19
C GLY A 393 20.34 -3.55 -2.77
N ALA A 394 20.07 -2.25 -2.62
CA ALA A 394 18.90 -1.62 -3.22
C ALA A 394 18.90 -1.70 -4.76
N ALA A 395 20.04 -1.44 -5.40
CA ALA A 395 20.19 -1.55 -6.86
C ALA A 395 20.00 -3.00 -7.36
N LEU A 396 20.62 -3.97 -6.69
CA LEU A 396 20.50 -5.40 -7.06
C LEU A 396 19.09 -5.96 -6.82
N ARG A 397 18.40 -5.53 -5.75
CA ARG A 397 16.98 -5.88 -5.55
C ARG A 397 16.09 -5.27 -6.63
N LYS A 398 16.40 -4.06 -7.09
CA LYS A 398 15.67 -3.43 -8.19
C LYS A 398 15.91 -4.15 -9.51
N GLU A 399 17.15 -4.58 -9.77
CA GLU A 399 17.51 -5.43 -10.90
C GLU A 399 16.73 -6.74 -10.89
N ALA A 400 16.69 -7.42 -9.73
CA ALA A 400 15.90 -8.64 -9.55
C ALA A 400 14.42 -8.42 -9.81
N SER A 401 13.84 -7.31 -9.33
CA SER A 401 12.45 -6.94 -9.63
C SER A 401 12.19 -6.76 -11.12
N MET A 402 13.11 -6.14 -11.87
CA MET A 402 12.98 -6.04 -13.34
C MET A 402 13.02 -7.41 -14.02
N LEU A 403 13.95 -8.26 -13.60
CA LEU A 403 14.09 -9.63 -14.12
C LEU A 403 12.84 -10.48 -13.85
N MET A 404 12.25 -10.36 -12.66
CA MET A 404 11.03 -11.10 -12.28
C MET A 404 9.82 -10.66 -13.12
N ILE A 405 9.62 -9.37 -13.35
CA ILE A 405 8.53 -8.88 -14.20
C ILE A 405 8.75 -9.29 -15.66
N GLN A 406 9.99 -9.19 -16.15
CA GLN A 406 10.33 -9.65 -17.49
C GLN A 406 10.12 -11.17 -17.63
N ALA A 407 10.41 -11.97 -16.60
CA ALA A 407 10.16 -13.40 -16.59
C ALA A 407 8.66 -13.72 -16.69
N GLU A 408 7.81 -13.01 -15.96
CA GLU A 408 6.35 -13.13 -16.07
C GLU A 408 5.88 -12.87 -17.51
N ILE A 409 6.32 -11.75 -18.11
CA ILE A 409 5.96 -11.42 -19.50
C ILE A 409 6.43 -12.50 -20.47
N LEU A 410 7.64 -13.04 -20.29
CA LEU A 410 8.17 -14.10 -21.15
C LEU A 410 7.39 -15.41 -21.00
N MET A 411 7.01 -15.78 -19.78
CA MET A 411 6.24 -16.97 -19.49
C MET A 411 4.85 -16.92 -20.14
N GLU A 412 4.13 -15.80 -19.98
CA GLU A 412 2.83 -15.57 -20.61
C GLU A 412 2.92 -15.54 -22.15
N ASN A 413 4.09 -15.20 -22.70
CA ASN A 413 4.37 -15.23 -24.13
C ASN A 413 4.99 -16.53 -24.64
N GLN A 414 4.88 -17.62 -23.86
CA GLN A 414 5.33 -18.97 -24.22
C GLN A 414 6.85 -19.11 -24.42
N ASP A 415 7.65 -18.17 -23.90
CA ASP A 415 9.12 -18.24 -23.87
C ASP A 415 9.61 -18.66 -22.48
N ARG A 416 9.28 -19.90 -22.10
CA ARG A 416 9.64 -20.47 -20.80
C ARG A 416 11.14 -20.49 -20.57
N ASP A 417 11.94 -20.84 -21.58
CA ASP A 417 13.39 -20.94 -21.43
C ASP A 417 14.01 -19.59 -21.05
N ALA A 418 13.56 -18.50 -21.68
CA ALA A 418 14.01 -17.15 -21.34
C ALA A 418 13.49 -16.71 -19.95
N ALA A 419 12.24 -17.04 -19.61
CA ALA A 419 11.67 -16.76 -18.29
C ALA A 419 12.48 -17.44 -17.17
N GLU A 420 12.78 -18.73 -17.32
CA GLU A 420 13.59 -19.49 -16.36
C GLU A 420 15.05 -19.02 -16.32
N ALA A 421 15.61 -18.56 -17.43
CA ALA A 421 16.93 -17.93 -17.45
C ALA A 421 16.95 -16.65 -16.61
N ASN A 422 15.87 -15.86 -16.62
CA ASN A 422 15.75 -14.69 -15.76
C ASN A 422 15.59 -15.05 -14.28
N LEU A 423 14.83 -16.11 -13.95
CA LEU A 423 14.77 -16.61 -12.57
C LEU A 423 16.15 -17.02 -12.05
N LYS A 424 16.97 -17.69 -12.87
CA LYS A 424 18.35 -18.04 -12.51
C LYS A 424 19.23 -16.81 -12.31
N LYS A 425 19.12 -15.80 -13.17
CA LYS A 425 19.82 -14.52 -12.96
C LYS A 425 19.42 -13.85 -11.65
N VAL A 426 18.14 -13.89 -11.28
CA VAL A 426 17.68 -13.36 -9.98
C VAL A 426 18.38 -14.05 -8.82
N VAL A 427 18.52 -15.38 -8.89
CA VAL A 427 19.28 -16.17 -7.91
C VAL A 427 20.75 -15.73 -7.88
N ASP A 428 21.42 -15.68 -9.04
CA ASP A 428 22.82 -15.27 -9.17
C ASP A 428 23.08 -13.83 -8.68
N THR A 429 22.10 -12.93 -8.84
CA THR A 429 22.16 -11.53 -8.42
C THR A 429 21.96 -11.37 -6.92
N LEU A 430 21.04 -12.13 -6.30
CA LEU A 430 20.63 -11.94 -4.90
C LEU A 430 21.37 -12.84 -3.90
N GLU A 431 21.69 -14.08 -4.25
CA GLU A 431 22.39 -15.00 -3.33
C GLU A 431 23.71 -14.42 -2.78
N PRO A 432 24.60 -13.79 -3.59
CA PRO A 432 25.89 -13.30 -3.10
C PRO A 432 25.79 -12.14 -2.11
N ILE A 433 24.65 -11.44 -2.08
CA ILE A 433 24.42 -10.29 -1.19
C ILE A 433 23.47 -10.62 -0.04
N PHE A 434 22.85 -11.80 -0.05
CA PHE A 434 21.79 -12.17 0.89
C PHE A 434 22.17 -11.92 2.35
N GLU A 435 23.34 -12.41 2.79
CA GLU A 435 23.83 -12.26 4.17
C GLU A 435 24.18 -10.81 4.56
N ARG A 436 24.25 -9.89 3.60
CA ARG A 436 24.52 -8.46 3.84
C ARG A 436 23.26 -7.62 3.94
N LEU A 437 22.11 -8.16 3.51
CA LEU A 437 20.82 -7.52 3.67
C LEU A 437 20.42 -7.52 5.15
N LYS A 438 19.48 -6.64 5.51
CA LYS A 438 19.00 -6.51 6.90
C LYS A 438 17.51 -6.25 6.92
N GLY A 439 16.87 -6.69 8.01
CA GLY A 439 15.47 -6.44 8.25
C GLY A 439 14.54 -7.00 7.18
N VAL A 440 13.48 -6.26 6.91
CA VAL A 440 12.43 -6.58 5.91
C VAL A 440 13.02 -6.99 4.56
N ASP A 441 14.06 -6.30 4.09
CA ASP A 441 14.69 -6.59 2.80
C ASP A 441 15.31 -7.99 2.74
N MET A 442 15.90 -8.45 3.85
CA MET A 442 16.48 -9.79 3.95
C MET A 442 15.38 -10.87 3.97
N ILE A 443 14.29 -10.61 4.69
CA ILE A 443 13.12 -11.50 4.78
C ILE A 443 12.48 -11.69 3.39
N HIS A 444 12.23 -10.61 2.66
CA HIS A 444 11.64 -10.67 1.32
C HIS A 444 12.54 -11.43 0.33
N VAL A 445 13.86 -11.19 0.36
CA VAL A 445 14.80 -11.91 -0.51
C VAL A 445 14.87 -13.39 -0.14
N CYS A 446 14.79 -13.73 1.16
CA CYS A 446 14.73 -15.12 1.61
C CYS A 446 13.52 -15.86 1.02
N VAL A 447 12.33 -15.24 1.08
CA VAL A 447 11.09 -15.78 0.50
C VAL A 447 11.24 -15.97 -1.01
N LEU A 448 11.70 -14.95 -1.72
CA LEU A 448 11.83 -15.00 -3.18
C LEU A 448 12.80 -16.11 -3.62
N LEU A 449 13.99 -16.18 -3.01
CA LEU A 449 14.98 -17.23 -3.31
C LEU A 449 14.43 -18.62 -2.99
N PHE A 450 13.72 -18.77 -1.87
CA PHE A 450 13.04 -20.02 -1.52
C PHE A 450 12.03 -20.44 -2.59
N GLN A 451 11.14 -19.53 -2.99
CA GLN A 451 10.09 -19.80 -3.98
C GLN A 451 10.67 -20.16 -5.36
N ILE A 452 11.70 -19.44 -5.82
CA ILE A 452 12.38 -19.76 -7.09
C ILE A 452 12.99 -21.16 -7.02
N LYS A 453 13.61 -21.54 -5.90
CA LYS A 453 14.21 -22.87 -5.76
C LYS A 453 13.17 -23.99 -5.62
N ILE A 454 12.02 -23.74 -5.01
CA ILE A 454 10.89 -24.68 -5.06
C ILE A 454 10.43 -24.87 -6.50
N TYR A 455 10.23 -23.78 -7.25
CA TYR A 455 9.85 -23.84 -8.67
C TYR A 455 10.86 -24.61 -9.52
N LEU A 456 12.15 -24.39 -9.32
CA LEU A 456 13.23 -25.11 -10.03
C LEU A 456 13.46 -26.54 -9.51
N ASN A 457 12.69 -26.99 -8.51
CA ASN A 457 12.81 -28.30 -7.85
C ASN A 457 14.19 -28.53 -7.18
N GLU A 458 14.80 -27.47 -6.66
CA GLU A 458 16.10 -27.48 -5.97
C GLU A 458 15.93 -27.62 -4.44
N LEU A 459 15.20 -28.66 -3.99
CA LEU A 459 14.74 -28.79 -2.59
C LEU A 459 15.85 -28.70 -1.53
N GLN A 460 17.04 -29.26 -1.81
CA GLN A 460 18.17 -29.20 -0.87
C GLN A 460 18.65 -27.76 -0.65
N SER A 461 18.69 -26.97 -1.72
CA SER A 461 19.10 -25.57 -1.62
C SER A 461 17.95 -24.71 -1.10
N ALA A 462 16.69 -25.01 -1.39
CA ALA A 462 15.54 -24.34 -0.78
C ALA A 462 15.52 -24.50 0.75
N ALA A 463 15.86 -25.68 1.27
CA ALA A 463 15.86 -25.97 2.72
C ALA A 463 16.77 -25.03 3.54
N GLN A 464 17.81 -24.44 2.94
CA GLN A 464 18.69 -23.51 3.64
C GLN A 464 17.96 -22.20 4.01
N TYR A 465 17.04 -21.74 3.17
CA TYR A 465 16.26 -20.53 3.41
C TYR A 465 15.14 -20.76 4.42
N MET A 466 14.54 -21.95 4.42
CA MET A 466 13.58 -22.33 5.45
C MET A 466 14.27 -22.38 6.82
N LYS A 467 15.43 -23.05 6.91
CA LYS A 467 16.25 -23.06 8.13
C LYS A 467 16.68 -21.65 8.54
N PHE A 468 17.04 -20.81 7.59
CA PHE A 468 17.39 -19.42 7.88
C PHE A 468 16.21 -18.67 8.52
N MET A 469 15.01 -18.78 7.95
CA MET A 469 13.81 -18.13 8.46
C MET A 469 13.44 -18.63 9.86
N ASP A 470 13.52 -19.94 10.10
CA ASP A 470 13.28 -20.55 11.42
C ASP A 470 14.26 -20.05 12.49
N ASN A 471 15.47 -19.65 12.08
CA ASN A 471 16.53 -19.14 12.96
C ASN A 471 16.73 -17.61 12.82
N TYR A 472 15.78 -16.88 12.24
CA TYR A 472 15.91 -15.44 12.03
C TYR A 472 15.92 -14.67 13.36
N ASP A 473 15.04 -15.04 14.28
CA ASP A 473 14.95 -14.50 15.64
C ASP A 473 14.92 -15.64 16.67
N PRO A 474 16.05 -16.34 16.89
CA PRO A 474 16.09 -17.54 17.71
C PRO A 474 15.89 -17.24 19.21
N ASP A 475 16.14 -15.99 19.61
CA ASP A 475 16.02 -15.54 21.00
C ASP A 475 14.69 -14.80 21.27
N GLY A 476 13.82 -14.64 20.26
CA GLY A 476 12.57 -13.88 20.39
C GLY A 476 12.80 -12.41 20.77
N LYS A 477 13.91 -11.81 20.32
CA LYS A 477 14.33 -10.45 20.69
C LYS A 477 13.71 -9.39 19.79
N LEU A 478 13.13 -9.77 18.65
CA LEU A 478 12.53 -8.83 17.72
C LEU A 478 11.28 -8.22 18.36
N GLU A 479 11.27 -6.89 18.50
CA GLU A 479 10.19 -6.19 19.18
C GLU A 479 8.84 -6.39 18.47
N GLU A 480 7.85 -6.88 19.22
CA GLU A 480 6.54 -7.21 18.67
C GLU A 480 5.83 -6.01 18.01
N GLY A 481 5.40 -6.26 16.78
CA GLY A 481 4.65 -5.33 15.96
C GLY A 481 5.45 -4.11 15.49
N THR A 482 6.78 -4.23 15.43
CA THR A 482 7.59 -3.57 14.41
C THR A 482 7.22 -4.11 13.02
N GLU A 483 7.55 -3.37 11.96
CA GLU A 483 7.30 -3.83 10.58
C GLU A 483 8.09 -5.10 10.25
N GLU A 484 9.32 -5.23 10.77
CA GLU A 484 10.13 -6.44 10.62
C GLU A 484 9.49 -7.67 11.27
N PHE A 485 8.89 -7.51 12.46
CA PHE A 485 8.18 -8.61 13.14
C PHE A 485 6.93 -9.06 12.38
N LYS A 486 6.13 -8.11 11.89
CA LYS A 486 4.95 -8.42 11.06
C LYS A 486 5.35 -9.16 9.80
N GLU A 487 6.38 -8.66 9.12
CA GLU A 487 6.88 -9.27 7.89
C GLU A 487 7.43 -10.68 8.14
N LEU A 488 8.22 -10.88 9.20
CA LEU A 488 8.74 -12.19 9.57
C LEU A 488 7.62 -13.22 9.74
N LYS A 489 6.53 -12.85 10.43
CA LYS A 489 5.38 -13.74 10.65
C LYS A 489 4.66 -14.10 9.34
N VAL A 490 4.37 -13.10 8.50
CA VAL A 490 3.69 -13.30 7.21
C VAL A 490 4.57 -14.13 6.26
N SER A 491 5.84 -13.78 6.16
CA SER A 491 6.80 -14.46 5.29
C SER A 491 7.06 -15.90 5.75
N SER A 492 7.17 -16.17 7.05
CA SER A 492 7.32 -17.55 7.58
C SER A 492 6.11 -18.42 7.24
N ALA A 493 4.90 -17.90 7.39
CA ALA A 493 3.68 -18.61 6.98
C ALA A 493 3.67 -18.89 5.47
N LYS A 494 4.11 -17.91 4.66
CA LYS A 494 4.21 -18.05 3.20
C LYS A 494 5.25 -19.10 2.78
N LEU A 495 6.42 -19.15 3.42
CA LEU A 495 7.43 -20.20 3.18
C LEU A 495 6.84 -21.59 3.47
N LYS A 496 6.17 -21.74 4.61
CA LYS A 496 5.55 -23.01 5.00
C LYS A 496 4.49 -23.45 4.00
N ALA A 497 3.56 -22.57 3.62
CA ALA A 497 2.54 -22.87 2.62
C ALA A 497 3.17 -23.26 1.27
N THR A 498 4.17 -22.49 0.80
CA THR A 498 4.91 -22.81 -0.43
C THR A 498 5.59 -24.19 -0.34
N PHE A 499 6.15 -24.56 0.82
CA PHE A 499 6.76 -25.87 1.01
C PHE A 499 5.74 -27.01 1.03
N ASP A 500 4.60 -26.80 1.69
CA ASP A 500 3.52 -27.78 1.79
C ASP A 500 2.94 -28.07 0.39
N ASP A 501 2.78 -27.03 -0.43
CA ASP A 501 2.22 -27.10 -1.80
C ASP A 501 3.29 -27.36 -2.89
N ARG A 502 4.55 -27.62 -2.51
CA ARG A 502 5.70 -27.69 -3.43
C ARG A 502 5.53 -28.63 -4.62
N GLU A 503 4.74 -29.70 -4.48
CA GLU A 503 4.50 -30.68 -5.55
C GLU A 503 3.73 -30.10 -6.74
N PHE A 504 2.93 -29.06 -6.50
CA PHE A 504 2.16 -28.34 -7.52
C PHE A 504 2.87 -27.08 -8.03
N LEU A 505 3.93 -26.64 -7.33
CA LEU A 505 4.64 -25.39 -7.60
C LEU A 505 5.92 -25.58 -8.43
N THR A 506 6.21 -26.79 -8.92
CA THR A 506 7.41 -27.04 -9.73
C THR A 506 7.20 -26.64 -11.19
N LYS A 507 8.30 -26.34 -11.88
CA LYS A 507 8.30 -26.06 -13.31
C LYS A 507 7.73 -27.19 -14.18
N GLU A 508 7.79 -28.45 -13.70
CA GLU A 508 7.18 -29.58 -14.39
C GLU A 508 5.66 -29.65 -14.20
N ALA A 509 5.16 -29.17 -13.06
CA ALA A 509 3.74 -29.18 -12.73
C ALA A 509 3.00 -27.97 -13.30
N MET A 510 3.68 -26.84 -13.49
CA MET A 510 3.07 -25.58 -13.89
C MET A 510 3.23 -25.27 -15.39
N ASN A 511 2.17 -24.69 -15.98
CA ASN A 511 2.17 -24.23 -17.38
C ASN A 511 2.60 -22.76 -17.54
N HIS A 512 2.26 -21.93 -16.56
CA HIS A 512 2.66 -20.53 -16.38
C HIS A 512 2.99 -20.28 -14.89
N PHE A 513 3.19 -19.05 -14.43
CA PHE A 513 3.55 -18.79 -13.02
C PHE A 513 2.36 -18.59 -12.08
N HIS A 514 1.12 -18.71 -12.56
CA HIS A 514 -0.08 -18.67 -11.71
C HIS A 514 -0.56 -20.08 -11.42
N LEU A 515 -1.25 -20.23 -10.29
CA LEU A 515 -1.98 -21.45 -10.02
C LEU A 515 -3.26 -21.41 -10.85
N ASP A 516 -3.45 -22.40 -11.72
CA ASP A 516 -4.73 -22.56 -12.40
C ASP A 516 -5.81 -22.76 -11.32
N GLU A 517 -6.78 -21.84 -11.23
CA GLU A 517 -7.99 -22.08 -10.42
C GLU A 517 -8.63 -23.37 -10.97
N GLU A 518 -8.75 -24.41 -10.12
CA GLU A 518 -9.29 -25.72 -10.49
C GLU A 518 -10.53 -25.60 -11.41
N GLU A 519 -10.52 -26.32 -12.55
CA GLU A 519 -11.73 -26.65 -13.31
C GLU A 519 -12.79 -27.35 -12.43
#